data_AF-A0A7E4W0C5-F1
#
_entry.id   AF-A0A7E4W0C5-F1
#
_cell.length_a   1.000
_cell.length_b   1.000
_cell.length_c   1.000
_cell.angle_alpha   90.00
_cell.angle_beta   90.00
_cell.angle_gamma   90.00
#
_symmetry.space_group_name_H-M   'P 1'
#
loop_
_entity.id
_entity.type
_entity.pdbx_description
1 polymer ?
#
loop_
_entity_poly.entity_id
_entity_poly.type
_entity_poly.pdbx_seq_one_letter_code
_entity_poly.pdbx_strand_id
1 'polypeptide(L)'
;MVSLYDKRESVFARRYAALQMEWKGHDAEPTAVFFGRLRREITNFELSTFKSDQLGGLLLLLAMRSPSLDKLRTLILTKMREDPAMTLSQCEDLMLDHLATAYEQKLPEQPNVSQVHGWANRCKKPKSSANDQSGKKVSSGKSCYRCNGPHDADQCRFKDAECHKCGRKGHLKRNCKVVPKAPRFNVFAEERVLLNPPPKKY
;
A
#
# COMPACT_ATOMS: atom_id res chain seq x y z
N MET A 1 8.28 -1.28 -29.43
CA MET A 1 9.49 -2.08 -29.17
C MET A 1 10.62 -1.12 -28.88
N VAL A 2 10.98 -0.94 -27.62
CA VAL A 2 12.17 -0.15 -27.26
C VAL A 2 13.35 -1.10 -27.30
N SER A 3 14.28 -0.87 -28.22
CA SER A 3 15.58 -1.55 -28.26
C SER A 3 16.31 -1.21 -26.96
N LEU A 4 16.38 -2.18 -26.03
CA LEU A 4 17.04 -2.05 -24.73
C LEU A 4 18.57 -2.26 -24.80
N TYR A 5 19.11 -2.47 -26.00
CA TYR A 5 20.52 -2.77 -26.21
C TYR A 5 21.27 -1.52 -26.68
N ASP A 6 21.73 -0.69 -25.73
CA ASP A 6 22.98 0.03 -25.92
C ASP A 6 23.75 0.25 -24.60
N LYS A 7 25.06 0.33 -24.75
CA LYS A 7 26.18 0.01 -23.86
C LYS A 7 26.16 0.61 -22.43
N ARG A 8 26.07 -0.32 -21.46
CA ARG A 8 26.36 -0.31 -20.00
C ARG A 8 25.12 -0.78 -19.24
N GLU A 9 24.75 -2.04 -19.46
CA GLU A 9 23.66 -2.65 -18.70
C GLU A 9 24.00 -2.64 -17.21
N SER A 10 23.10 -2.09 -16.40
CA SER A 10 23.26 -2.13 -14.94
C SER A 10 23.36 -3.57 -14.45
N VAL A 11 24.01 -3.78 -13.31
CA VAL A 11 24.05 -5.08 -12.62
C VAL A 11 22.64 -5.65 -12.51
N PHE A 12 21.67 -4.79 -12.22
CA PHE A 12 20.25 -5.14 -12.15
C PHE A 12 19.69 -5.66 -13.48
N ALA A 13 19.94 -4.97 -14.59
CA ALA A 13 19.46 -5.38 -15.92
C ALA A 13 20.01 -6.75 -16.31
N ARG A 14 21.29 -7.00 -16.05
CA ARG A 14 21.93 -8.31 -16.26
C ARG A 14 21.27 -9.40 -15.41
N ARG A 15 21.08 -9.15 -14.11
CA ARG A 15 20.40 -10.08 -13.20
C ARG A 15 18.98 -10.41 -13.64
N TYR A 16 18.23 -9.40 -14.08
CA TYR A 16 16.88 -9.59 -14.58
C TYR A 16 16.86 -10.43 -15.86
N ALA A 17 17.73 -10.15 -16.82
CA ALA A 17 17.85 -10.95 -18.05
C ALA A 17 18.25 -12.41 -17.76
N ALA A 18 19.18 -12.63 -16.83
CA ALA A 18 19.60 -13.96 -16.41
C ALA A 18 18.44 -14.78 -15.82
N LEU A 19 17.56 -14.16 -15.02
CA LEU A 19 16.37 -14.81 -14.47
C LEU A 19 15.28 -15.10 -15.51
N GLN A 20 15.33 -14.42 -16.65
CA GLN A 20 14.42 -14.64 -17.77
C GLN A 20 14.93 -15.69 -18.77
N MET A 21 16.11 -16.29 -18.53
CA MET A 21 16.61 -17.33 -19.41
C MET A 21 15.66 -18.53 -19.47
N GLU A 22 15.48 -19.04 -20.67
CA GLU A 22 14.63 -20.19 -20.97
C GLU A 22 15.41 -21.17 -21.85
N TRP A 23 15.39 -22.46 -21.49
CA TRP A 23 15.89 -23.51 -22.34
C TRP A 23 14.73 -24.11 -23.14
N LYS A 24 14.80 -24.01 -24.47
CA LYS A 24 13.73 -24.45 -25.38
C LYS A 24 13.86 -25.92 -25.81
N GLY A 25 14.77 -26.67 -25.19
CA GLY A 25 15.06 -28.07 -25.52
C GLY A 25 16.29 -28.24 -26.43
N HIS A 26 16.75 -29.49 -26.55
CA HIS A 26 17.97 -29.84 -27.26
C HIS A 26 17.91 -29.56 -28.77
N ASP A 27 16.72 -29.69 -29.37
CA ASP A 27 16.50 -29.46 -30.79
C ASP A 27 16.68 -27.98 -31.18
N ALA A 28 16.41 -27.07 -30.24
CA ALA A 28 16.59 -25.63 -30.46
C ALA A 28 18.02 -25.17 -30.13
N GLU A 29 18.62 -25.71 -29.08
CA GLU A 29 20.03 -25.47 -28.76
C GLU A 29 20.67 -26.70 -28.10
N PRO A 30 21.89 -27.09 -28.56
CA PRO A 30 22.61 -28.18 -27.93
C PRO A 30 22.85 -27.89 -26.44
N THR A 31 22.68 -28.93 -25.61
CA THR A 31 22.79 -28.83 -24.15
C THR A 31 24.10 -28.16 -23.70
N ALA A 32 25.23 -28.47 -24.34
CA ALA A 32 26.52 -27.88 -24.02
C ALA A 32 26.55 -26.35 -24.24
N VAL A 33 25.88 -25.85 -25.28
CA VAL A 33 25.80 -24.42 -25.60
C VAL A 33 24.94 -23.70 -24.57
N PHE A 34 23.79 -24.27 -24.20
CA PHE A 34 22.93 -23.74 -23.15
C PHE A 34 23.68 -23.63 -21.81
N PHE A 35 24.33 -24.70 -21.35
CA PHE A 35 25.08 -24.67 -20.09
C PHE A 35 26.28 -23.70 -20.15
N GLY A 36 26.90 -23.51 -21.32
CA GLY A 36 27.90 -22.47 -21.54
C GLY A 36 27.34 -21.07 -21.29
N ARG A 37 26.16 -20.77 -21.85
CA ARG A 37 25.44 -19.50 -21.62
C ARG A 37 25.05 -19.34 -20.15
N LEU A 38 24.48 -20.37 -19.53
CA LEU A 38 24.07 -20.36 -18.12
C LEU A 38 25.23 -20.05 -17.17
N ARG A 39 26.40 -20.70 -17.37
CA ARG A 39 27.59 -20.43 -16.55
C ARG A 39 28.10 -19.00 -16.71
N ARG A 40 28.04 -18.47 -17.93
CA ARG A 40 28.38 -17.07 -18.21
C ARG A 40 27.42 -16.12 -17.47
N GLU A 41 26.12 -16.38 -17.51
CA GLU A 41 25.13 -15.57 -16.79
C GLU A 41 25.31 -15.65 -15.26
N ILE A 42 25.59 -16.82 -14.69
CA ILE A 42 25.88 -16.97 -13.25
C ILE A 42 27.09 -16.12 -12.85
N THR A 43 28.13 -16.08 -13.69
CA THR A 43 29.31 -15.24 -13.45
C THR A 43 28.94 -13.75 -13.52
N ASN A 44 28.18 -13.37 -14.54
CA ASN A 44 27.69 -12.00 -14.74
C ASN A 44 26.64 -11.58 -13.70
N PHE A 45 26.03 -12.52 -12.98
CA PHE A 45 25.02 -12.24 -11.97
C PHE A 45 25.62 -11.54 -10.73
N GLU A 46 26.93 -11.71 -10.50
CA GLU A 46 27.65 -11.17 -9.34
C GLU A 46 26.95 -11.55 -8.04
N LEU A 47 26.80 -12.86 -7.79
CA LEU A 47 26.09 -13.39 -6.62
C LEU A 47 26.62 -12.85 -5.28
N SER A 48 27.91 -12.52 -5.21
CA SER A 48 28.54 -11.95 -4.01
C SER A 48 27.96 -10.59 -3.60
N THR A 49 27.42 -9.82 -4.54
CA THR A 49 26.82 -8.49 -4.28
C THR A 49 25.29 -8.53 -4.31
N PHE A 50 24.69 -9.73 -4.33
CA PHE A 50 23.26 -9.92 -4.45
C PHE A 50 22.58 -9.96 -3.07
N LYS A 51 21.69 -9.00 -2.81
CA LYS A 51 20.97 -8.85 -1.54
C LYS A 51 19.51 -9.31 -1.66
N SER A 52 18.87 -9.56 -0.52
CA SER A 52 17.46 -9.97 -0.45
C SER A 52 16.51 -8.97 -1.09
N ASP A 53 16.73 -7.66 -0.91
CA ASP A 53 15.90 -6.62 -1.53
C ASP A 53 16.01 -6.62 -3.06
N GLN A 54 17.21 -6.84 -3.58
CA GLN A 54 17.48 -6.96 -5.01
C GLN A 54 16.75 -8.18 -5.60
N LEU A 55 16.77 -9.32 -4.89
CA LEU A 55 15.99 -10.49 -5.28
C LEU A 55 14.49 -10.19 -5.28
N GLY A 56 13.99 -9.57 -4.22
CA GLY A 56 12.57 -9.26 -4.08
C GLY A 56 12.07 -8.33 -5.20
N GLY A 57 12.84 -7.31 -5.58
CA GLY A 57 12.49 -6.44 -6.71
C GLY A 57 12.51 -7.15 -8.06
N LEU A 58 13.46 -8.07 -8.29
CA LEU A 58 13.47 -8.91 -9.50
C LEU A 58 12.26 -9.85 -9.56
N LEU A 59 11.91 -10.50 -8.44
CA LEU A 59 10.75 -11.37 -8.35
C LEU A 59 9.44 -10.58 -8.54
N LEU A 60 9.36 -9.36 -8.01
CA LEU A 60 8.23 -8.46 -8.23
C LEU A 60 8.05 -8.13 -9.72
N LEU A 61 9.14 -7.76 -10.42
CA LEU A 61 9.09 -7.53 -11.88
C LEU A 61 8.67 -8.78 -12.65
N LEU A 62 9.13 -9.97 -12.23
CA LEU A 62 8.72 -11.24 -12.81
C LEU A 62 7.26 -11.60 -12.51
N ALA A 63 6.66 -11.08 -11.45
CA ALA A 63 5.24 -11.28 -11.10
C ALA A 63 4.32 -10.33 -11.90
N MET A 64 4.78 -9.12 -12.23
CA MET A 64 4.02 -8.12 -12.98
C MET A 64 4.08 -8.33 -14.51
N ARG A 65 3.73 -9.53 -15.00
CA ARG A 65 3.77 -9.86 -16.44
C ARG A 65 2.59 -9.32 -17.24
N SER A 66 1.56 -8.81 -16.58
CA SER A 66 0.37 -8.28 -17.25
C SER A 66 0.68 -6.98 -18.00
N PRO A 67 0.25 -6.81 -19.27
CA PRO A 67 0.45 -5.57 -20.02
C PRO A 67 -0.25 -4.36 -19.37
N SER A 68 -1.29 -4.58 -18.55
CA SER A 68 -1.93 -3.51 -17.78
C SER A 68 -1.00 -2.85 -16.76
N LEU A 69 0.10 -3.51 -16.39
CA LEU A 69 1.07 -3.05 -15.41
C LEU A 69 2.35 -2.50 -16.05
N ASP A 70 2.42 -2.35 -17.38
CA ASP A 70 3.67 -1.98 -18.07
C ASP A 70 4.24 -0.63 -17.62
N LYS A 71 3.38 0.36 -17.31
CA LYS A 71 3.80 1.65 -16.78
C LYS A 71 4.48 1.50 -15.42
N LEU A 72 3.85 0.74 -14.52
CA LEU A 72 4.37 0.46 -13.18
C LEU A 72 5.67 -0.37 -13.24
N ARG A 73 5.71 -1.39 -14.09
CA ARG A 73 6.90 -2.20 -14.35
C ARG A 73 8.07 -1.36 -14.85
N THR A 74 7.82 -0.44 -15.77
CA THR A 74 8.85 0.48 -16.31
C THR A 74 9.33 1.46 -15.26
N LEU A 75 8.43 1.98 -14.42
CA LEU A 75 8.77 2.88 -13.32
C LEU A 75 9.70 2.20 -12.30
N ILE A 76 9.31 1.01 -11.81
CA ILE A 76 10.11 0.25 -10.84
C ILE A 76 11.47 -0.12 -11.44
N LEU A 77 11.49 -0.59 -12.69
CA LEU A 77 12.75 -0.93 -13.37
C LEU A 77 13.67 0.28 -13.52
N THR A 78 13.14 1.46 -13.84
CA THR A 78 13.91 2.71 -13.92
C THR A 78 14.49 3.06 -12.55
N LYS A 79 13.67 3.00 -11.50
CA LYS A 79 14.10 3.33 -10.13
C LYS A 79 15.17 2.39 -9.58
N MET A 80 15.04 1.09 -9.83
CA MET A 80 16.06 0.10 -9.44
C MET A 80 17.37 0.24 -10.24
N ARG A 81 17.32 0.84 -11.43
CA ARG A 81 18.52 1.19 -12.21
C ARG A 81 19.22 2.43 -11.65
N GLU A 82 18.44 3.43 -11.21
CA GLU A 82 18.94 4.66 -10.59
C GLU A 82 19.55 4.40 -9.20
N ASP A 83 18.88 3.60 -8.38
CA ASP A 83 19.29 3.28 -7.01
C ASP A 83 19.44 1.76 -6.81
N PRO A 84 20.67 1.21 -6.85
CA PRO A 84 20.91 -0.21 -6.58
C PRO A 84 20.78 -0.57 -5.09
N ALA A 85 20.59 0.39 -4.19
CA ALA A 85 20.27 0.14 -2.78
C ALA A 85 18.76 0.15 -2.52
N MET A 86 17.94 0.34 -3.56
CA MET A 86 16.48 0.36 -3.44
C MET A 86 15.96 -0.89 -2.72
N THR A 87 15.14 -0.65 -1.70
CA THR A 87 14.55 -1.67 -0.84
C THR A 87 13.19 -2.13 -1.36
N LEU A 88 12.74 -3.31 -0.93
CA LEU A 88 11.41 -3.79 -1.28
C LEU A 88 10.29 -2.85 -0.80
N SER A 89 10.45 -2.23 0.38
CA SER A 89 9.49 -1.26 0.92
C SER A 89 9.33 -0.05 0.01
N GLN A 90 10.43 0.46 -0.54
CA GLN A 90 10.37 1.57 -1.49
C GLN A 90 9.67 1.16 -2.80
N CYS A 91 9.82 -0.09 -3.25
CA CYS A 91 9.05 -0.60 -4.38
C CYS A 91 7.55 -0.65 -4.06
N GLU A 92 7.17 -1.11 -2.87
CA GLU A 92 5.78 -1.14 -2.40
C GLU A 92 5.16 0.27 -2.36
N ASP A 93 5.88 1.24 -1.80
CA ASP A 93 5.45 2.65 -1.75
C ASP A 93 5.18 3.19 -3.17
N LEU A 94 6.09 2.94 -4.13
CA LEU A 94 5.89 3.34 -5.53
C LEU A 94 4.68 2.67 -6.18
N MET A 95 4.40 1.41 -5.85
CA MET A 95 3.22 0.71 -6.37
C MET A 95 1.93 1.32 -5.83
N LEU A 96 1.89 1.59 -4.53
CA LEU A 96 0.73 2.19 -3.87
C LEU A 96 0.46 3.59 -4.42
N ASP A 97 1.50 4.41 -4.59
CA ASP A 97 1.38 5.75 -5.18
C ASP A 97 0.84 5.69 -6.61
N HIS A 98 1.40 4.82 -7.47
CA HIS A 98 0.93 4.68 -8.84
C HIS A 98 -0.54 4.22 -8.90
N LEU A 99 -0.96 3.32 -8.01
CA LEU A 99 -2.35 2.87 -7.93
C LEU A 99 -3.28 3.97 -7.42
N ALA A 100 -2.85 4.78 -6.45
CA ALA A 100 -3.60 5.92 -5.95
C ALA A 100 -3.81 6.98 -7.04
N THR A 101 -2.76 7.35 -7.78
CA THR A 101 -2.88 8.28 -8.92
C THR A 101 -3.78 7.72 -10.03
N ALA A 102 -3.67 6.43 -10.32
CA ALA A 102 -4.53 5.78 -11.32
C ALA A 102 -6.01 5.71 -10.88
N TYR A 103 -6.28 5.72 -9.57
CA TYR A 103 -7.63 5.82 -9.03
C TYR A 103 -8.18 7.26 -9.10
N GLU A 104 -7.39 8.27 -8.75
CA GLU A 104 -7.77 9.68 -8.84
C GLU A 104 -8.12 10.09 -10.28
N GLN A 105 -7.35 9.63 -11.26
CA GLN A 105 -7.65 9.86 -12.69
C GLN A 105 -8.98 9.23 -13.15
N LYS A 106 -9.49 8.23 -12.43
CA LYS A 106 -10.78 7.57 -12.73
C LYS A 106 -11.94 8.15 -11.95
N LEU A 107 -11.69 9.04 -10.99
CA LEU A 107 -12.76 9.75 -10.29
C LEU A 107 -13.31 10.83 -11.23
N PRO A 108 -14.65 10.93 -11.42
CA PRO A 108 -15.21 12.06 -12.13
C PRO A 108 -14.82 13.37 -11.42
N GLU A 109 -14.35 14.36 -12.18
CA GLU A 109 -14.18 15.72 -11.67
C GLU A 109 -15.45 16.13 -10.95
N GLN A 110 -15.34 16.42 -9.65
CA GLN A 110 -16.42 17.10 -8.95
C GLN A 110 -16.62 18.45 -9.63
N PRO A 111 -17.86 18.86 -9.95
CA PRO A 111 -18.09 20.13 -10.61
C PRO A 111 -17.48 21.25 -9.75
N ASN A 112 -16.66 22.06 -10.41
CA ASN A 112 -16.07 23.28 -9.90
C ASN A 112 -17.09 24.08 -9.05
N VAL A 113 -16.97 24.03 -7.73
CA VAL A 113 -17.62 25.00 -6.84
C VAL A 113 -16.66 26.19 -6.63
N SER A 114 -16.46 26.96 -7.70
CA SER A 114 -15.81 28.27 -7.65
C SER A 114 -16.70 29.27 -8.36
N GLN A 115 -17.82 29.60 -7.72
CA GLN A 115 -18.43 30.92 -7.84
C GLN A 115 -19.32 31.20 -6.61
N VAL A 116 -18.68 31.61 -5.52
CA VAL A 116 -19.32 32.53 -4.57
C VAL A 116 -18.48 33.80 -4.55
N HIS A 117 -18.66 34.63 -5.58
CA HIS A 117 -18.27 36.03 -5.50
C HIS A 117 -19.40 36.77 -4.79
N GLY A 118 -19.12 37.25 -3.58
CA GLY A 118 -19.78 38.45 -3.03
C GLY A 118 -21.02 38.24 -2.16
N TRP A 119 -20.80 38.02 -0.86
CA TRP A 119 -21.55 38.75 0.18
C TRP A 119 -20.63 38.97 1.37
N ALA A 120 -19.78 39.98 1.26
CA ALA A 120 -19.28 40.67 2.43
C ALA A 120 -20.22 41.85 2.71
N ASN A 121 -20.53 42.05 4.00
CA ASN A 121 -21.11 43.25 4.60
C ASN A 121 -22.63 43.49 4.44
N ARG A 122 -23.41 42.93 5.37
CA ARG A 122 -24.40 43.73 6.12
C ARG A 122 -24.89 43.08 7.43
N CYS A 123 -24.07 43.13 8.48
CA CYS A 123 -24.59 43.02 9.85
C CYS A 123 -24.40 44.37 10.55
N LYS A 124 -25.40 45.25 10.39
CA LYS A 124 -25.58 46.40 11.28
C LYS A 124 -25.96 45.86 12.65
N LYS A 125 -25.17 46.21 13.67
CA LYS A 125 -25.54 46.04 15.09
C LYS A 125 -26.82 46.83 15.38
N PRO A 126 -27.62 46.37 16.34
CA PRO A 126 -28.06 47.26 17.40
C PRO A 126 -27.66 46.73 18.77
N LYS A 127 -27.38 47.67 19.67
CA LYS A 127 -27.20 47.48 21.10
C LYS A 127 -28.57 47.37 21.76
N SER A 128 -28.75 46.49 22.73
CA SER A 128 -29.09 46.86 24.13
C SER A 128 -29.66 45.69 24.94
N SER A 129 -29.03 45.50 26.10
CA SER A 129 -29.64 45.33 27.42
C SER A 129 -30.37 44.05 27.83
N ALA A 130 -29.80 43.51 28.91
CA ALA A 130 -30.46 43.11 30.16
C ALA A 130 -31.00 41.68 30.32
N ASN A 131 -30.28 40.97 31.20
CA ASN A 131 -30.77 40.28 32.39
C ASN A 131 -31.67 39.06 32.18
N ASP A 132 -31.13 37.87 32.45
CA ASP A 132 -31.80 36.97 33.40
C ASP A 132 -30.82 35.96 34.01
N GLN A 133 -30.91 35.85 35.34
CA GLN A 133 -30.19 34.88 36.16
C GLN A 133 -30.99 33.59 36.19
N SER A 134 -30.39 32.46 35.79
CA SER A 134 -30.70 31.19 36.45
C SER A 134 -29.68 30.12 36.07
N GLY A 135 -29.05 29.55 37.10
CA GLY A 135 -28.08 28.49 36.97
C GLY A 135 -28.68 27.23 36.39
N LYS A 136 -27.99 26.67 35.40
CA LYS A 136 -27.87 25.23 35.18
C LYS A 136 -26.54 25.02 34.49
N LYS A 137 -25.63 24.30 35.15
CA LYS A 137 -24.38 23.83 34.58
C LYS A 137 -24.72 23.06 33.31
N VAL A 138 -24.54 23.69 32.15
CA VAL A 138 -24.53 23.00 30.86
C VAL A 138 -23.30 22.12 30.90
N SER A 139 -23.50 20.84 31.25
CA SER A 139 -22.54 19.81 30.92
C SER A 139 -22.40 19.84 29.41
N SER A 140 -21.33 20.48 28.95
CA SER A 140 -20.78 20.32 27.61
C SER A 140 -21.04 18.88 27.17
N GLY A 141 -21.79 18.70 26.08
CA GLY A 141 -22.19 17.42 25.53
C GLY A 141 -20.98 16.61 25.08
N LYS A 142 -20.26 16.07 26.05
CA LYS A 142 -19.13 15.18 25.82
C LYS A 142 -19.73 13.83 25.48
N SER A 143 -19.87 13.57 24.18
CA SER A 143 -20.10 12.22 23.70
C SER A 143 -18.97 11.31 24.19
N CYS A 144 -19.32 10.09 24.59
CA CYS A 144 -18.36 9.12 25.12
C CYS A 144 -17.21 8.91 24.13
N TYR A 145 -15.96 9.19 24.52
CA TYR A 145 -14.83 9.04 23.59
C TYR A 145 -14.60 7.58 23.13
N ARG A 146 -15.16 6.59 23.84
CA ARG A 146 -15.03 5.16 23.54
C ARG A 146 -15.98 4.70 22.42
N CYS A 147 -17.22 5.21 22.40
CA CYS A 147 -18.28 4.75 21.48
C CYS A 147 -19.16 5.85 20.87
N ASN A 148 -18.90 7.13 21.17
CA ASN A 148 -19.69 8.31 20.80
C ASN A 148 -21.15 8.31 21.29
N GLY A 149 -21.50 7.51 22.31
CA GLY A 149 -22.83 7.53 22.93
C GLY A 149 -23.04 8.67 23.93
N PRO A 150 -24.29 8.97 24.31
CA PRO A 150 -24.63 10.02 25.28
C PRO A 150 -24.47 9.51 26.72
N HIS A 151 -23.23 9.24 27.14
CA HIS A 151 -22.87 8.83 28.50
C HIS A 151 -21.40 9.13 28.81
N ASP A 152 -21.03 9.09 30.08
CA ASP A 152 -19.62 9.20 30.50
C ASP A 152 -18.85 7.90 30.22
N ALA A 153 -17.56 8.04 29.91
CA ALA A 153 -16.71 6.92 29.51
C ALA A 153 -16.62 5.78 30.53
N ASP A 154 -16.78 6.09 31.82
CA ASP A 154 -16.74 5.12 32.91
C ASP A 154 -17.99 4.22 32.94
N GLN A 155 -19.14 4.74 32.49
CA GLN A 155 -20.39 4.00 32.35
C GLN A 155 -20.53 3.35 30.97
N CYS A 156 -19.48 3.40 30.13
CA CYS A 156 -19.54 2.85 28.79
C CYS A 156 -19.57 1.32 28.82
N ARG A 157 -20.62 0.73 28.23
CA ARG A 157 -20.73 -0.72 28.01
C ARG A 157 -19.54 -1.30 27.22
N PHE A 158 -18.88 -0.48 26.40
CA PHE A 158 -17.74 -0.88 25.57
C PHE A 158 -16.37 -0.58 26.21
N LYS A 159 -16.31 -0.39 27.53
CA LYS A 159 -15.06 -0.11 28.25
C LYS A 159 -13.96 -1.17 28.03
N ASP A 160 -14.35 -2.44 27.95
CA ASP A 160 -13.43 -3.56 27.77
C ASP A 160 -13.42 -4.10 26.32
N ALA A 161 -14.17 -3.44 25.42
CA ALA A 161 -14.26 -3.85 24.03
C ALA A 161 -12.92 -3.63 23.32
N GLU A 162 -12.48 -4.64 22.58
CA GLU A 162 -11.28 -4.58 21.76
C GLU A 162 -11.55 -3.90 20.42
N CYS A 163 -10.68 -2.98 20.04
CA CYS A 163 -10.79 -2.31 18.75
C CYS A 163 -10.30 -3.21 17.62
N HIS A 164 -11.21 -3.61 16.73
CA HIS A 164 -10.90 -4.42 15.55
C HIS A 164 -9.94 -3.74 14.54
N LYS A 165 -9.60 -2.46 14.73
CA LYS A 165 -8.63 -1.73 13.89
C LYS A 165 -7.22 -1.72 14.47
N CYS A 166 -7.05 -1.75 15.80
CA CYS A 166 -5.73 -1.62 16.43
C CYS A 166 -5.43 -2.64 17.54
N GLY A 167 -6.37 -3.53 17.87
CA GLY A 167 -6.22 -4.56 18.91
C GLY A 167 -6.18 -4.02 20.35
N ARG A 168 -6.39 -2.70 20.57
CA ARG A 168 -6.39 -2.10 21.92
C ARG A 168 -7.80 -2.04 22.49
N LYS A 169 -7.94 -2.22 23.80
CA LYS A 169 -9.22 -2.13 24.52
C LYS A 169 -9.62 -0.67 24.77
N GLY A 170 -10.92 -0.44 24.95
CA GLY A 170 -11.45 0.85 25.42
C GLY A 170 -11.95 1.80 24.33
N HIS A 171 -12.09 1.35 23.08
CA HIS A 171 -12.77 2.10 22.03
C HIS A 171 -13.22 1.19 20.87
N LEU A 172 -14.23 1.64 20.12
CA LEU A 172 -14.69 0.94 18.91
C LEU A 172 -13.86 1.32 17.69
N LYS A 173 -13.91 0.48 16.64
CA LYS A 173 -13.26 0.73 15.34
C LYS A 173 -13.53 2.15 14.78
N ARG A 174 -14.76 2.66 14.98
CA ARG A 174 -15.21 3.99 14.53
C ARG A 174 -14.51 5.14 15.26
N ASN A 175 -14.04 4.91 16.49
CA ASN A 175 -13.40 5.90 17.35
C ASN A 175 -11.87 5.71 17.42
N CYS A 176 -11.32 4.84 16.59
CA CYS A 176 -9.90 4.53 16.60
C CYS A 176 -9.08 5.64 15.93
N LYS A 177 -8.26 6.32 16.74
CA LYS A 177 -7.35 7.40 16.31
C LYS A 177 -6.04 6.91 15.69
N VAL A 178 -5.84 5.59 15.60
CA VAL A 178 -4.63 4.99 15.04
C VAL A 178 -4.75 4.89 13.52
N VAL A 179 -3.74 5.40 12.81
CA VAL A 179 -3.51 5.14 11.38
C VAL A 179 -3.11 3.66 11.24
N PRO A 180 -3.73 2.88 10.35
CA PRO A 180 -3.51 1.43 10.31
C PRO A 180 -2.02 1.12 10.17
N LYS A 181 -1.47 0.37 11.14
CA LYS A 181 -0.25 -0.39 10.89
C LYS A 181 -0.67 -1.60 10.08
N ALA A 182 0.01 -1.85 8.96
CA ALA A 182 -0.28 -2.97 8.07
C ALA A 182 -0.46 -4.26 8.88
N PRO A 183 -1.46 -5.10 8.58
CA PRO A 183 -1.62 -6.37 9.24
C PRO A 183 -0.35 -7.19 9.04
N ARG A 184 0.22 -7.71 10.13
CA ARG A 184 1.27 -8.71 10.04
C ARG A 184 0.63 -9.99 9.52
N PHE A 185 0.72 -10.19 8.20
CA PHE A 185 0.30 -11.42 7.55
C PHE A 185 1.16 -12.57 8.09
N ASN A 186 0.54 -13.42 8.92
CA ASN A 186 1.17 -14.61 9.45
C ASN A 186 0.83 -15.76 8.48
N VAL A 187 1.73 -16.01 7.52
CA VAL A 187 1.55 -16.89 6.35
C VAL A 187 1.18 -18.34 6.73
N PHE A 188 1.48 -18.77 7.96
CA PHE A 188 1.30 -20.16 8.40
C PHE A 188 -0.13 -20.57 8.81
N ALA A 189 -1.08 -19.63 8.91
CA ALA A 189 -2.44 -19.96 9.35
C ALA A 189 -3.36 -20.44 8.22
N GLU A 190 -3.16 -19.97 7.00
CA GLU A 190 -4.05 -20.23 5.87
C GLU A 190 -3.88 -21.64 5.28
N GLU A 191 -2.65 -22.16 5.30
CA GLU A 191 -2.32 -23.50 4.78
C GLU A 191 -3.02 -24.63 5.54
N ARG A 192 -3.32 -24.45 6.84
CA ARG A 192 -4.07 -25.45 7.63
C ARG A 192 -5.57 -25.49 7.33
N VAL A 193 -6.16 -24.39 6.87
CA VAL A 193 -7.60 -24.31 6.57
C VAL A 193 -7.91 -24.98 5.22
N LEU A 194 -6.97 -24.93 4.27
CA LEU A 194 -7.12 -25.60 2.97
C LEU A 194 -6.93 -27.12 3.06
N LEU A 195 -6.15 -27.61 4.03
CA LEU A 195 -5.91 -29.04 4.23
C LEU A 195 -6.97 -29.72 5.13
N ASN A 196 -7.74 -28.98 5.92
CA ASN A 196 -8.79 -29.55 6.79
C ASN A 196 -10.04 -28.64 6.83
N PRO A 197 -10.92 -28.68 5.82
CA PRO A 197 -12.17 -27.94 5.86
C PRO A 197 -13.08 -28.51 6.97
N PRO A 198 -13.76 -27.67 7.78
CA PRO A 198 -14.66 -28.14 8.82
C PRO A 198 -15.86 -28.88 8.18
N PRO A 199 -16.38 -29.94 8.84
CA PRO A 199 -17.50 -30.70 8.29
C PRO A 199 -18.72 -29.79 8.13
N LYS A 200 -19.30 -29.83 6.93
CA LYS A 200 -20.55 -29.12 6.63
C LYS A 200 -21.65 -29.70 7.51
N LYS A 201 -22.23 -28.87 8.37
CA LYS A 201 -23.45 -29.23 9.10
C LYS A 201 -24.61 -29.23 8.09
N TYR A 202 -25.22 -30.39 7.89
CA TYR A 202 -26.51 -30.54 7.21
C TYR A 202 -27.63 -30.13 8.16
#